data_AF-A0A9E5QYM9-F1
#
_entry.id   AF-A0A9E5QYM9-F1
#
_cell.length_a   1.000
_cell.length_b   1.000
_cell.length_c   1.000
_cell.angle_alpha   90.00
_cell.angle_beta   90.00
_cell.angle_gamma   90.00
#
_symmetry.space_group_name_H-M   'P 1'
#
loop_
_entity.id
_entity.type
_entity.pdbx_description
1 polymer ?
#
loop_
_entity_poly.entity_id
_entity_poly.type
_entity_poly.pdbx_seq_one_letter_code
_entity_poly.pdbx_strand_id
1 'polypeptide(L)' 'MPHKKPINQDLSEEKKKANKIMSQKRIFVEHSIGGLKRYRILSDRLRIHDKELYNSVLVVCAGLWNFNLKY' A
#
# COMPACT_ATOMS: atom_id res chain seq x y z
N MET A 1 0.62 -12.99 -4.56
CA MET A 1 0.33 -12.35 -5.87
C MET A 1 -1.01 -12.87 -6.39
N PRO A 2 -1.80 -12.04 -7.10
CA PRO A 2 -3.09 -12.47 -7.64
C PRO A 2 -2.91 -13.50 -8.76
N HIS A 3 -3.79 -14.49 -8.82
CA HIS A 3 -3.85 -15.44 -9.93
C HIS A 3 -4.27 -14.73 -11.21
N LYS A 4 -3.44 -14.85 -12.26
CA LYS A 4 -3.74 -14.30 -13.58
C LYS A 4 -4.75 -15.18 -14.31
N LYS A 5 -5.62 -14.55 -15.11
CA LYS A 5 -6.53 -15.26 -16.01
C LYS A 5 -5.71 -15.94 -17.13
N PRO A 6 -5.89 -17.24 -17.38
CA PRO A 6 -5.28 -17.91 -18.53
C PRO A 6 -5.84 -17.38 -19.86
N ILE A 7 -5.04 -17.44 -20.92
CA ILE A 7 -5.50 -17.07 -22.28
C ILE A 7 -6.69 -17.94 -22.68
N ASN A 8 -7.75 -17.32 -23.19
CA ASN A 8 -8.99 -17.95 -23.67
C ASN A 8 -9.73 -18.84 -22.64
N GLN A 9 -9.45 -18.70 -21.35
CA GLN A 9 -10.08 -19.52 -20.30
C GLN A 9 -10.43 -18.66 -19.09
N ASP A 10 -11.54 -18.98 -18.44
CA ASP A 10 -11.94 -18.30 -17.21
C ASP A 10 -11.13 -18.75 -15.99
N LEU A 11 -11.02 -17.82 -15.04
CA LEU A 11 -10.39 -18.11 -13.77
C LEU A 11 -11.31 -19.06 -12.98
N SER A 12 -10.79 -20.20 -12.51
CA SER A 12 -11.55 -21.10 -11.64
C SER A 12 -12.16 -20.33 -10.46
N GLU A 13 -13.35 -20.74 -10.02
CA GLU A 13 -14.07 -20.12 -8.91
C GLU A 13 -13.24 -20.08 -7.62
N GLU A 14 -12.42 -21.09 -7.37
CA GLU A 14 -11.50 -21.12 -6.22
C GLU A 14 -10.44 -20.02 -6.33
N LYS A 15 -9.85 -19.84 -7.52
CA LYS A 15 -8.86 -18.80 -7.80
C LYS A 15 -9.50 -17.41 -7.73
N LYS A 16 -10.75 -17.24 -8.16
CA LYS A 16 -11.52 -16.00 -8.00
C LYS A 16 -11.75 -15.67 -6.52
N LYS A 17 -12.16 -16.65 -5.72
CA LYS A 17 -12.34 -16.49 -4.26
C LYS A 17 -11.03 -16.11 -3.58
N ALA A 18 -9.92 -16.77 -3.92
CA ALA A 18 -8.59 -16.44 -3.41
C ALA A 18 -8.17 -15.00 -3.77
N ASN A 19 -8.37 -14.59 -5.03
CA ASN A 19 -8.11 -13.21 -5.47
C ASN A 19 -9.00 -12.18 -4.76
N LYS A 20 -10.26 -12.52 -4.47
CA LYS A 20 -11.20 -11.64 -3.75
C LYS A 20 -10.73 -11.40 -2.32
N ILE A 21 -10.37 -12.46 -1.59
CA ILE A 21 -9.83 -12.36 -0.22
C ILE A 21 -8.54 -11.53 -0.20
N MET A 22 -7.66 -11.74 -1.18
CA MET A 22 -6.42 -10.96 -1.29
C MET A 22 -6.73 -9.48 -1.58
N SER A 23 -7.64 -9.20 -2.51
CA SER A 23 -8.00 -7.81 -2.88
C SER A 23 -8.64 -7.07 -1.71
N GLN A 24 -9.50 -7.74 -0.92
CA GLN A 24 -10.07 -7.15 0.29
C GLN A 24 -8.98 -6.68 1.26
N LYS A 25 -7.93 -7.48 1.49
CA LYS A 25 -6.79 -7.07 2.33
C LYS A 25 -6.00 -5.92 1.72
N ARG A 26 -5.79 -5.93 0.40
CA ARG A 26 -5.01 -4.89 -0.30
C ARG A 26 -5.67 -3.52 -0.22
N ILE A 27 -7.00 -3.44 -0.25
CA ILE A 27 -7.73 -2.16 -0.13
C ILE A 27 -7.30 -1.40 1.12
N PHE A 28 -7.23 -2.07 2.27
CA PHE A 28 -6.79 -1.44 3.53
C PHE A 28 -5.35 -0.95 3.44
N VAL A 29 -4.44 -1.80 2.94
CA VAL A 29 -3.01 -1.46 2.80
C VAL A 29 -2.80 -0.28 1.84
N GLU A 30 -3.47 -0.30 0.68
CA GLU A 30 -3.38 0.75 -0.33
C GLU A 30 -3.96 2.07 0.19
N HIS A 31 -5.07 2.02 0.95
CA HIS A 31 -5.62 3.19 1.62
C HIS A 31 -4.65 3.75 2.67
N SER A 32 -4.01 2.88 3.46
CA SER A 32 -3.00 3.30 4.43
C SER A 32 -1.79 3.96 3.75
N ILE A 33 -1.29 3.39 2.66
CA ILE A 33 -0.20 3.98 1.87
C ILE A 33 -0.64 5.32 1.26
N GLY A 34 -1.87 5.41 0.77
CA GLY A 34 -2.46 6.65 0.27
C GLY A 34 -2.51 7.73 1.34
N GLY A 35 -2.85 7.36 2.58
CA GLY A 35 -2.86 8.24 3.73
C GLY A 35 -1.49 8.83 4.09
N LEU A 36 -0.38 8.14 3.81
CA LEU A 36 0.97 8.68 4.00
C LEU A 36 1.22 9.94 3.17
N LYS A 37 0.52 10.12 2.04
CA LYS A 37 0.63 11.33 1.21
C LYS A 37 0.03 12.58 1.86
N ARG A 38 -0.61 12.47 3.03
CA ARG A 38 -1.00 13.65 3.84
C ARG A 38 0.22 14.41 4.36
N TYR A 39 1.35 13.73 4.53
CA TYR A 39 2.60 14.37 4.90
C TYR A 39 3.26 14.94 3.65
N ARG A 40 3.42 16.27 3.59
CA ARG A 40 4.02 16.97 2.44
C ARG A 40 5.41 16.48 2.09
N ILE A 41 6.17 16.05 3.10
CA ILE A 41 7.50 15.46 2.91
C ILE A 41 7.46 14.16 2.08
N LEU A 42 6.32 13.46 2.03
CA LEU A 42 6.13 12.24 1.23
C LEU A 42 5.33 12.48 -0.07
N SER A 43 4.62 13.60 -0.19
CA SER A 43 3.82 13.92 -1.40
C SER A 43 4.54 14.83 -2.39
N ASP A 44 5.38 15.74 -1.91
CA ASP A 44 6.01 16.78 -2.71
C ASP A 44 7.38 16.30 -3.23
N ARG A 45 7.90 16.98 -4.26
CA ARG A 45 9.28 16.71 -4.72
C ARG A 45 10.27 17.18 -3.65
N LEU A 46 10.99 16.24 -3.06
CA LEU A 46 12.07 16.53 -2.14
C LEU A 46 13.38 16.85 -2.85
N ARG A 47 14.16 17.74 -2.23
CA ARG A 47 15.55 18.04 -2.59
C ARG A 47 16.55 17.37 -1.65
N ILE A 48 16.07 16.50 -0.76
CA ILE A 48 16.91 15.73 0.14
C ILE A 48 17.62 14.65 -0.69
N HIS A 49 18.95 14.64 -0.65
CA HIS A 49 19.77 13.63 -1.33
C HIS A 49 20.16 12.47 -0.41
N ASP A 50 19.99 12.64 0.90
CA ASP A 50 20.24 11.62 1.91
C ASP A 50 19.06 10.64 1.98
N LYS A 51 19.30 9.41 1.53
CA LYS A 51 18.31 8.32 1.53
C LYS A 51 18.02 7.78 2.93
N GLU A 52 19.00 7.78 3.83
CA GLU A 52 18.85 7.27 5.19
C GLU A 52 17.98 8.21 6.02
N LEU A 53 18.17 9.52 5.84
CA LEU A 53 17.29 10.54 6.41
C LEU A 53 15.86 10.39 5.87
N TYR A 54 15.70 10.22 4.56
CA TYR A 54 14.38 10.03 3.96
C TYR A 54 13.69 8.76 4.49
N ASN A 55 14.41 7.64 4.59
CA ASN A 55 13.88 6.40 5.15
C ASN A 55 13.44 6.58 6.60
N SER A 56 14.24 7.27 7.41
CA SER A 56 13.92 7.56 8.81
C SER A 56 12.63 8.38 8.94
N VAL A 57 12.48 9.43 8.13
CA VAL A 57 11.25 10.24 8.06
C VAL A 57 10.05 9.40 7.64
N LEU A 58 10.20 8.55 6.61
CA LEU A 58 9.14 7.69 6.11
C LEU A 58 8.63 6.75 7.22
N VAL A 59 9.52 6.14 8.00
CA VAL A 59 9.16 5.26 9.12
C VAL A 59 8.38 6.01 10.20
N VAL A 60 8.80 7.24 10.54
CA VAL A 60 8.08 8.08 11.50
C VAL A 60 6.67 8.43 10.99
N CYS A 61 6.56 8.87 9.74
CA CYS A 61 5.26 9.16 9.11
C CYS A 61 4.34 7.92 9.07
N ALA A 62 4.91 6.74 8.80
CA ALA A 62 4.17 5.48 8.84
C ALA A 62 3.66 5.15 10.26
N GLY A 63 4.51 5.35 11.28
CA GLY A 63 4.11 5.18 12.68
C GLY A 63 2.96 6.11 13.08
N LEU A 64 3.07 7.39 12.75
CA LEU A 64 2.03 8.39 13.04
C LEU A 64 0.71 8.08 12.33
N TRP A 65 0.77 7.67 11.06
CA TRP A 65 -0.44 7.30 10.32
C TRP A 65 -1.09 6.03 10.86
N ASN A 66 -0.28 5.01 11.20
CA ASN A 66 -0.79 3.79 11.84
C ASN A 66 -1.46 4.09 13.19
N PHE A 67 -0.91 5.04 13.96
CA PHE A 67 -1.55 5.51 15.19
C PHE A 67 -2.90 6.17 14.91
N ASN A 68 -2.99 7.06 13.92
CA ASN A 68 -4.24 7.72 13.53
C ASN A 68 -5.29 6.77 12.92
N LEU A 69 -4.87 5.65 12.32
CA LEU A 69 -5.82 4.63 11.84
C LEU A 69 -6.38 3.77 12.98
N LYS A 70 -5.68 3.70 14.11
CA LYS A 70 -6.04 2.85 15.25
C LYS A 70 -6.92 3.57 16.28
N TYR A 71 -6.80 4.89 16.38
CA TYR A 71 -7.49 5.75 17.34
C TYR A 71 -8.18 6.90 16.62
#